data_AF-A0A5C8M717-F1
#
_entry.id   AF-A0A5C8M717-F1
#
_cell.length_a   1.000
_cell.length_b   1.000
_cell.length_c   1.000
_cell.angle_alpha   90.00
_cell.angle_beta   90.00
_cell.angle_gamma   90.00
#
_symmetry.space_group_name_H-M   'P 1'
#
loop_
_entity.id
_entity.type
_entity.pdbx_description
1 polymer ?
#
loop_
_entity_poly.entity_id
_entity_poly.type
_entity_poly.pdbx_seq_one_letter_code
_entity_poly.pdbx_strand_id
1 'polypeptide(L)'
;MNIICTTLNSKYIHTNLAIRYLKAYAQPEFDIKLVEYTIKDPAMNIVTDLYRRKPDIIGFSCYIWNIEETIKVVKMLKKIAPDITIV
;
A
#
# COMPACT_ATOMS: atom_id res chain seq x y z
N MET A 1 9.96 -10.18 -8.61
CA MET A 1 9.16 -8.95 -8.55
C MET A 1 8.76 -8.71 -7.11
N ASN A 2 8.95 -7.50 -6.60
CA ASN A 2 8.62 -7.12 -5.24
C ASN A 2 7.25 -6.43 -5.21
N ILE A 3 6.22 -7.20 -4.82
CA ILE A 3 4.82 -6.76 -4.83
C ILE A 3 4.39 -6.45 -3.40
N ILE A 4 3.81 -5.26 -3.22
CA ILE A 4 3.18 -4.86 -1.96
C ILE A 4 1.70 -4.67 -2.18
N CYS A 5 0.87 -5.27 -1.32
CA CYS A 5 -0.51 -4.83 -1.14
C CYS A 5 -0.61 -4.07 0.18
N THR A 6 -1.19 -2.88 0.11
CA THR A 6 -1.24 -1.94 1.23
C THR A 6 -2.62 -1.32 1.40
N THR A 7 -2.83 -0.69 2.54
CA THR A 7 -4.02 0.10 2.85
C THR A 7 -3.69 1.15 3.90
N LEU A 8 -4.53 2.17 3.98
CA LEU A 8 -4.56 3.11 5.10
C LEU A 8 -5.85 2.81 5.88
N ASN A 9 -5.76 2.04 6.96
CA ASN A 9 -6.84 1.69 7.89
C ASN A 9 -7.35 2.90 8.69
N SER A 10 -8.56 2.84 9.25
CA SER A 10 -9.03 3.92 10.13
C SER A 10 -8.30 3.90 11.49
N LYS A 11 -7.90 2.70 11.93
CA LYS A 11 -7.14 2.38 13.15
C LYS A 11 -6.36 1.08 12.95
N TYR A 12 -5.29 0.87 13.72
CA TYR A 12 -4.45 -0.34 13.64
C TYR A 12 -5.18 -1.65 13.97
N ILE A 13 -6.28 -1.60 14.74
CA ILE A 13 -7.07 -2.79 15.08
C ILE A 13 -7.89 -3.32 13.89
N HIS A 14 -8.04 -2.54 12.82
CA HIS A 14 -8.77 -2.96 11.63
C HIS A 14 -7.82 -3.69 10.68
N THR A 15 -7.91 -5.01 10.67
CA THR A 15 -7.22 -5.83 9.68
C THR A 15 -7.93 -5.72 8.34
N ASN A 16 -7.20 -5.42 7.26
CA ASN A 16 -7.78 -5.38 5.93
C ASN A 16 -7.84 -6.80 5.31
N LEU A 17 -9.06 -7.33 5.20
CA LEU A 17 -9.29 -8.66 4.63
C LEU A 17 -9.08 -8.71 3.11
N ALA A 18 -9.32 -7.61 2.39
CA ALA A 18 -9.22 -7.58 0.94
C ALA A 18 -7.79 -7.88 0.46
N ILE A 19 -6.78 -7.22 1.05
CA ILE A 19 -5.37 -7.46 0.69
C ILE A 19 -4.90 -8.86 1.10
N ARG A 20 -5.50 -9.45 2.15
CA ARG A 20 -5.20 -10.82 2.59
C ARG A 20 -5.78 -11.86 1.66
N TYR A 21 -7.01 -11.66 1.19
CA TYR A 21 -7.61 -12.51 0.16
C TYR A 21 -6.83 -12.46 -1.14
N LEU A 22 -6.41 -11.26 -1.57
CA LEU A 22 -5.60 -11.13 -2.78
C LEU A 22 -4.26 -11.86 -2.64
N LYS A 23 -3.60 -11.76 -1.47
CA LYS A 23 -2.39 -12.54 -1.18
C LYS A 23 -2.64 -14.05 -1.25
N ALA A 24 -3.68 -14.54 -0.58
CA ALA A 24 -3.98 -15.97 -0.54
C ALA A 24 -4.30 -16.53 -1.94
N TYR A 25 -5.04 -15.76 -2.75
CA TYR A 25 -5.38 -16.13 -4.11
C TYR A 25 -4.15 -16.16 -5.04
N ALA A 26 -3.21 -15.24 -4.85
CA ALA A 26 -2.03 -15.12 -5.70
C ALA A 26 -0.92 -16.15 -5.40
N GLN A 27 -1.08 -16.96 -4.36
CA GLN A 27 -0.13 -18.01 -4.03
C GLN A 27 -0.42 -19.30 -4.81
N PRO A 28 0.63 -20.04 -5.23
CA PRO A 28 2.06 -19.79 -4.96
C PRO A 28 2.78 -18.90 -5.98
N GLU A 29 2.12 -18.49 -7.06
CA GLU A 29 2.75 -17.83 -8.23
C GLU A 29 3.39 -16.49 -7.87
N PHE A 30 2.82 -15.75 -6.92
CA PHE A 30 3.30 -14.45 -6.48
C PHE A 30 3.45 -14.38 -4.96
N ASP A 31 4.64 -13.97 -4.50
CA ASP A 31 4.86 -13.62 -3.10
C ASP A 31 4.51 -12.15 -2.85
N ILE A 32 3.33 -11.92 -2.27
CA ILE A 32 2.81 -10.59 -1.94
C ILE A 32 3.13 -10.24 -0.49
N LYS A 33 3.77 -9.08 -0.29
CA LYS A 33 4.00 -8.48 1.04
C LYS A 33 2.81 -7.61 1.42
N LEU A 34 2.34 -7.77 2.66
CA LEU A 34 1.28 -6.93 3.21
C LEU A 34 1.92 -5.86 4.10
N VAL A 35 1.56 -4.61 3.88
CA VAL A 35 1.98 -3.49 4.72
C VAL A 35 0.74 -2.65 5.01
N GLU A 36 0.42 -2.45 6.28
CA GLU A 36 -0.80 -1.75 6.69
C GLU A 36 -0.44 -0.47 7.45
N TYR A 37 -1.07 0.63 7.06
CA TYR A 37 -0.96 1.92 7.72
C TYR A 37 -2.32 2.34 8.24
N THR A 38 -2.40 3.54 8.79
CA THR A 38 -3.65 4.22 9.12
C THR A 38 -3.72 5.59 8.46
N ILE A 39 -4.93 6.14 8.33
CA ILE A 39 -5.14 7.53 7.88
C ILE A 39 -4.53 8.58 8.82
N LYS A 40 -4.07 8.18 10.01
CA LYS A 40 -3.40 9.06 10.97
C LYS A 40 -1.88 9.03 10.83
N ASP A 41 -1.34 8.05 10.11
CA ASP A 41 0.09 8.00 9.85
C ASP A 41 0.49 9.17 8.93
N PRO A 42 1.54 9.93 9.28
CA PRO A 42 2.02 11.01 8.42
C PRO A 42 2.36 10.47 7.03
N ALA A 43 1.83 11.10 5.98
CA ALA A 43 2.04 10.65 4.60
C ALA A 43 3.53 10.46 4.24
N MET A 44 4.40 11.32 4.77
CA MET A 44 5.86 11.20 4.57
C MET A 44 6.44 9.92 5.18
N ASN A 45 5.93 9.46 6.32
CA ASN A 45 6.36 8.21 6.94
C ASN A 45 5.94 7.01 6.09
N ILE A 46 4.69 7.02 5.60
CA ILE A 46 4.15 6.00 4.69
C ILE A 46 5.01 5.92 3.41
N VAL A 47 5.27 7.07 2.78
CA VAL A 47 6.08 7.16 1.56
C VAL A 47 7.51 6.66 1.80
N THR A 48 8.13 7.06 2.92
CA THR A 48 9.49 6.65 3.27
C THR A 48 9.58 5.15 3.49
N ASP A 49 8.62 4.55 4.19
CA ASP A 49 8.59 3.10 4.41
C ASP A 49 8.37 2.34 3.10
N LEU A 50 7.38 2.74 2.30
CA LEU A 50 7.12 2.13 0.98
C LEU A 50 8.34 2.22 0.06
N TYR A 51 8.98 3.39 -0.03
CA TYR A 51 10.16 3.59 -0.86
C TYR A 51 11.35 2.72 -0.43
N ARG A 52 11.62 2.62 0.88
CA ARG A 52 12.71 1.80 1.44
C ARG A 52 12.53 0.31 1.16
N ARG A 53 11.28 -0.16 1.01
CA ARG A 53 10.98 -1.54 0.64
C ARG A 53 11.30 -1.87 -0.81
N LYS A 54 11.62 -0.87 -1.66
CA LYS A 54 11.94 -1.00 -3.08
C LYS A 54 10.93 -1.85 -3.88
N PRO A 55 9.62 -1.54 -3.83
CA PRO A 55 8.62 -2.31 -4.55
C PRO A 55 8.69 -2.04 -6.05
N ASP A 56 8.39 -3.06 -6.85
CA ASP A 56 8.13 -2.93 -8.29
C ASP A 56 6.67 -2.54 -8.52
N ILE A 57 5.76 -3.09 -7.70
CA ILE A 57 4.31 -2.87 -7.77
C ILE A 57 3.73 -2.62 -6.37
N ILE A 58 2.83 -1.65 -6.25
CA ILE A 58 2.04 -1.39 -5.05
C ILE A 58 0.55 -1.38 -5.39
N GLY A 59 -0.23 -2.29 -4.80
CA GLY A 59 -1.69 -2.26 -4.84
C GLY A 59 -2.28 -1.62 -3.59
N PHE A 60 -3.10 -0.58 -3.74
CA PHE A 60 -3.78 0.09 -2.63
C PHE A 60 -5.24 -0.38 -2.50
N SER A 61 -5.58 -0.92 -1.32
CA SER A 61 -6.97 -1.13 -0.94
C SER A 61 -7.59 0.21 -0.50
N CYS A 62 -8.33 0.80 -1.44
CA CYS A 62 -8.98 2.10 -1.30
C CYS A 62 -10.45 1.97 -0.88
N TYR A 63 -10.88 2.87 -0.01
CA TYR A 63 -12.25 3.03 0.47
C TYR A 63 -12.63 4.51 0.47
N ILE A 64 -13.93 4.80 0.58
CA ILE A 64 -14.47 6.17 0.62
C ILE A 64 -13.73 7.06 1.62
N TRP A 65 -13.38 6.51 2.79
CA TRP A 65 -12.79 7.27 3.90
C TRP A 65 -11.26 7.38 3.87
N ASN A 66 -10.54 6.62 3.03
CA ASN A 66 -9.07 6.70 2.94
C ASN A 66 -8.55 7.21 1.58
N ILE A 67 -9.44 7.49 0.62
CA ILE A 67 -9.05 7.80 -0.74
C ILE A 67 -8.21 9.08 -0.84
N GLU A 68 -8.55 10.12 -0.08
CA GLU A 68 -7.80 11.39 -0.10
C GLU A 68 -6.37 11.21 0.41
N GLU A 69 -6.20 10.54 1.55
CA GLU A 69 -4.88 10.25 2.11
C GLU A 69 -4.07 9.31 1.22
N THR A 70 -4.73 8.33 0.61
CA THR A 70 -4.10 7.41 -0.36
C THR A 70 -3.59 8.18 -1.58
N ILE A 71 -4.39 9.08 -2.16
CA ILE A 71 -3.98 9.91 -3.29
C ILE A 71 -2.79 10.80 -2.92
N LYS A 72 -2.75 11.36 -1.69
CA LYS A 72 -1.60 12.15 -1.22
C LYS A 72 -0.32 11.31 -1.21
N VAL A 73 -0.36 10.10 -0.64
CA VAL A 73 0.76 9.15 -0.63
C VAL A 73 1.20 8.79 -2.05
N VAL A 74 0.26 8.44 -2.93
CA VAL A 74 0.55 8.07 -4.33
C VAL A 74 1.23 9.21 -5.08
N LYS A 75 0.73 10.45 -4.95
CA LYS A 75 1.34 11.64 -5.58
C LYS A 75 2.76 11.87 -5.09
N MET A 76 3.01 11.74 -3.79
CA MET A 76 4.36 11.90 -3.23
C MET A 76 5.31 10.80 -3.69
N LEU A 77 4.84 9.55 -3.68
CA LEU A 77 5.64 8.40 -4.09
C LEU A 77 6.03 8.49 -5.58
N LYS A 78 5.10 8.85 -6.46
CA LYS A 78 5.36 9.02 -7.90
C LYS A 78 6.34 10.15 -8.23
N LYS A 79 6.50 11.15 -7.36
CA LYS A 79 7.52 12.20 -7.55
C LYS A 79 8.94 11.68 -7.37
N ILE A 80 9.15 10.72 -6.46
CA ILE A 80 10.48 10.20 -6.12
C ILE A 80 10.79 8.84 -6.74
N ALA A 81 9.74 8.12 -7.17
CA ALA A 81 9.84 6.79 -7.76
C ALA A 81 8.77 6.61 -8.86
N PRO A 82 8.93 7.32 -10.00
CA PRO A 82 7.93 7.34 -11.07
C PRO A 82 7.70 5.95 -11.70
N ASP A 83 8.71 5.08 -11.66
CA ASP A 83 8.71 3.76 -12.31
C ASP A 83 7.92 2.69 -11.52
N ILE A 84 7.62 2.92 -10.23
CA ILE A 84 6.82 1.98 -9.43
C ILE A 84 5.43 1.87 -10.03
N THR A 85 4.96 0.67 -10.36
CA THR A 85 3.58 0.48 -10.82
C THR A 85 2.63 0.60 -9.62
N ILE A 86 1.58 1.42 -9.75
CA ILE A 86 0.58 1.62 -8.69
C ILE A 86 -0.78 1.19 -9.23
N VAL A 87 -1.50 0.37 -8.47
CA VAL A 87 -2.83 -0.17 -8.77
C VAL A 87 -3.80 0.17 -7.65
#